data_AF-D9WNR6-F1
#
_entry.id   AF-D9WNR6-F1
#
_cell.length_a   1.000
_cell.length_b   1.000
_cell.length_c   1.000
_cell.angle_alpha   90.00
_cell.angle_beta   90.00
_cell.angle_gamma   90.00
#
_symmetry.space_group_name_H-M   'P 1'
#
loop_
_entity.id
_entity.type
_entity.pdbx_description
1 polymer ?
#
loop_
_entity_poly.entity_id
_entity_poly.type
_entity_poly.pdbx_seq_one_letter_code
_entity_poly.pdbx_strand_id
1 'polypeptide(L)'
;MSLPGPRAVRPRARKGAKARCRPAPRPSPWRSMGSQGEWGPRSARNAAEFVALLRELRERSGLTYRQLEERAAENGDVLARSTLSDALRQDALPRTETLLAFLRACGEEDRAGEWLEVHHDIAADRASVRTENAVDPEPEPPEIRRGVPRGRLIGAALAVLIVGAAASLAVAMTADDGEPDTPGAAAPSARSAASTPSPGTYRIRSVVSSLCLSEVEGESGGHVFQADCRRSIPTYALEESADDTVQVRSLHPVFGYGCLGVGQGSTKGGTQMMDDHCGHRGTAEWFRIQRVTTPTRGYRITAVHSGQCVSVPGGSTRKGDPVLQLPCAADDTGQIFRFDPVRAPTAIPTITGN
;
A
#
# COMPACT_ATOMS: atom_id res chain seq x y z
N MET A 1 70.61 -42.72 36.08
CA MET A 1 70.04 -41.50 35.45
C MET A 1 68.61 -41.84 35.02
N SER A 2 67.63 -41.59 35.89
CA SER A 2 66.21 -41.87 35.62
C SER A 2 65.49 -40.55 35.38
N LEU A 3 64.89 -40.42 34.20
CA LEU A 3 64.12 -39.26 33.75
C LEU A 3 62.81 -39.15 34.55
N PRO A 4 62.34 -37.94 34.92
CA PRO A 4 61.05 -37.75 35.56
C PRO A 4 59.92 -37.80 34.53
N GLY A 5 58.83 -38.49 34.88
CA GLY A 5 57.64 -38.67 34.04
C GLY A 5 56.78 -37.41 33.85
N PRO A 6 55.84 -37.44 32.89
CA PRO A 6 55.07 -36.28 32.47
C PRO A 6 54.03 -35.84 33.51
N ARG A 7 53.95 -34.53 33.75
CA ARG A 7 52.94 -33.89 34.60
C ARG A 7 51.56 -33.96 33.94
N ALA A 8 50.58 -34.51 34.66
CA ALA A 8 49.17 -34.49 34.27
C ALA A 8 48.62 -33.05 34.26
N VAL A 9 48.11 -32.62 33.10
CA VAL A 9 47.38 -31.36 32.94
C VAL A 9 45.93 -31.57 33.39
N ARG A 10 45.50 -30.83 34.42
CA ARG A 10 44.10 -30.80 34.87
C ARG A 10 43.24 -30.00 33.88
N PRO A 11 42.02 -30.44 33.54
CA PRO A 11 41.12 -29.66 32.70
C PRO A 11 40.57 -28.44 33.47
N ARG A 12 40.61 -27.27 32.83
CA ARG A 12 39.96 -26.05 33.33
C ARG A 12 38.43 -26.22 33.28
N ALA A 13 37.79 -26.16 34.44
CA ALA A 13 36.35 -26.07 34.56
C ALA A 13 35.82 -24.79 33.88
N ARG A 14 34.94 -24.93 32.89
CA ARG A 14 34.13 -23.82 32.36
C ARG A 14 33.15 -23.38 33.45
N LYS A 15 33.30 -22.16 33.95
CA LYS A 15 32.29 -21.51 34.81
C LYS A 15 31.01 -21.32 34.00
N GLY A 16 29.94 -21.99 34.42
CA GLY A 16 28.59 -21.79 33.85
C GLY A 16 28.13 -20.36 34.04
N ALA A 17 27.64 -19.75 32.96
CA ALA A 17 26.91 -18.50 33.01
C ALA A 17 25.60 -18.72 33.77
N LYS A 18 25.43 -18.05 34.91
CA LYS A 18 24.16 -18.02 35.62
C LYS A 18 23.13 -17.28 34.75
N ALA A 19 22.14 -18.01 34.23
CA ALA A 19 20.91 -17.43 33.73
C ALA A 19 20.27 -16.62 34.87
N ARG A 20 20.25 -15.30 34.73
CA ARG A 20 19.47 -14.44 35.62
C ARG A 20 18.05 -14.44 35.08
N CYS A 21 17.11 -15.01 35.84
CA CYS A 21 15.69 -14.79 35.60
C CYS A 21 15.43 -13.28 35.69
N ARG A 22 14.87 -12.70 34.62
CA ARG A 22 14.30 -11.34 34.63
C ARG A 22 13.07 -11.35 35.56
N PRO A 23 12.88 -10.33 36.43
CA PRO A 23 11.65 -10.21 37.21
C PRO A 23 10.47 -9.83 36.32
N ALA A 24 9.28 -10.34 36.65
CA ALA A 24 8.01 -10.00 35.99
C ALA A 24 7.71 -8.49 36.09
N PRO A 25 6.99 -7.90 35.12
CA PRO A 25 6.59 -6.49 35.17
C PRO A 25 5.70 -6.22 36.39
N ARG A 26 5.99 -5.15 37.11
CA ARG A 26 5.20 -4.71 38.27
C ARG A 26 3.84 -4.16 37.80
N PRO A 27 2.71 -4.49 38.44
CA PRO A 27 1.43 -3.87 38.12
C PRO A 27 1.46 -2.36 38.42
N SER A 28 0.81 -1.59 37.55
CA SER A 28 0.83 -0.12 37.55
C SER A 28 0.22 0.50 38.82
N PRO A 29 0.83 1.58 39.37
CA PRO A 29 0.48 2.15 40.67
C PRO A 29 -0.77 3.07 40.71
N TRP A 30 -1.49 3.26 39.60
CA TRP A 30 -2.49 4.35 39.49
C TRP A 30 -3.95 3.95 39.74
N ARG A 31 -4.21 2.75 40.27
CA ARG A 31 -5.55 2.32 40.68
C ARG A 31 -5.95 2.93 42.03
N SER A 32 -6.00 4.25 42.15
CA SER A 32 -6.79 5.03 43.14
C SER A 32 -6.38 6.50 43.14
N MET A 33 -7.10 7.34 42.40
CA MET A 33 -7.35 8.74 42.76
C MET A 33 -8.60 9.20 42.00
N GLY A 34 -9.63 9.55 42.77
CA GLY A 34 -10.99 9.76 42.29
C GLY A 34 -11.32 11.19 41.85
N SER A 35 -12.44 11.26 41.12
CA SER A 35 -13.39 12.36 40.90
C SER A 35 -12.86 13.71 40.40
N GLN A 36 -12.49 13.75 39.12
CA GLN A 36 -12.85 14.86 38.23
C GLN A 36 -13.49 14.22 36.99
N GLY A 37 -14.47 14.91 36.38
CA GLY A 37 -15.50 14.38 35.47
C GLY A 37 -15.07 13.26 34.52
N GLU A 38 -15.99 12.31 34.32
CA GLU A 38 -15.90 11.07 33.54
C GLU A 38 -14.86 11.09 32.40
N TRP A 39 -13.60 10.92 32.76
CA TRP A 39 -12.49 10.94 31.82
C TRP A 39 -12.39 9.55 31.17
N GLY A 40 -12.76 9.49 29.90
CA GLY A 40 -12.79 8.25 29.14
C GLY A 40 -13.11 8.49 27.67
N PRO A 41 -12.84 7.50 26.81
CA PRO A 41 -13.03 7.62 25.37
C PRO A 41 -14.45 8.05 25.01
N ARG A 42 -15.48 7.61 25.75
CA ARG A 42 -16.90 7.95 25.52
C ARG A 42 -17.23 9.44 25.60
N SER A 43 -16.34 10.27 26.14
CA SER A 43 -16.54 11.73 26.18
C SER A 43 -16.25 12.42 24.84
N ALA A 44 -15.48 11.79 23.94
CA ALA A 44 -15.14 12.35 22.64
C ALA A 44 -16.27 12.19 21.62
N ARG A 45 -16.61 13.28 20.93
CA ARG A 45 -17.68 13.31 19.91
C ARG A 45 -17.15 13.46 18.48
N ASN A 46 -15.87 13.76 18.34
CA ASN A 46 -15.21 13.97 17.05
C ASN A 46 -13.72 13.61 17.14
N ALA A 47 -13.06 13.58 15.99
CA ALA A 47 -11.66 13.17 15.89
C ALA A 47 -10.69 14.05 16.70
N ALA A 48 -10.95 15.36 16.77
CA ALA A 48 -10.11 16.29 17.49
C ALA A 48 -10.20 16.06 19.01
N GLU A 49 -11.42 15.89 19.53
CA GLU A 49 -11.67 15.55 20.93
C GLU A 49 -11.07 14.19 21.30
N PHE A 50 -11.19 13.19 20.41
CA PHE A 50 -10.60 11.88 20.63
C PHE A 50 -9.07 11.94 20.71
N VAL A 51 -8.41 12.67 19.80
CA VAL A 51 -6.96 12.86 19.86
C VAL A 51 -6.54 13.68 21.09
N ALA A 52 -7.35 14.64 21.54
CA ALA A 52 -7.10 15.37 22.78
C ALA A 52 -7.09 14.43 24.01
N LEU A 53 -8.01 13.46 24.07
CA LEU A 53 -8.00 12.43 25.13
C LEU A 53 -6.76 11.54 25.06
N LEU A 54 -6.27 11.21 23.86
CA LEU A 54 -5.02 10.43 23.71
C LEU A 54 -3.79 11.23 24.14
N ARG A 55 -3.75 12.56 23.87
CA ARG A 55 -2.70 13.46 24.38
C ARG A 55 -2.71 13.48 25.91
N GLU A 56 -3.88 13.62 26.52
CA GLU A 56 -4.02 13.63 27.97
C GLU A 56 -3.65 12.27 28.59
N LEU A 57 -4.01 11.15 27.95
CA LEU A 57 -3.60 9.81 28.38
C LEU A 57 -2.06 9.67 28.34
N ARG A 58 -1.41 10.19 27.29
CA ARG A 58 0.06 10.21 27.21
C ARG A 58 0.68 11.05 28.31
N GLU A 59 0.14 12.24 28.58
CA GLU A 59 0.65 13.12 29.64
C GLU A 59 0.52 12.48 31.01
N ARG A 60 -0.61 11.83 31.28
CA ARG A 60 -0.88 11.13 32.54
C ARG A 60 -0.06 9.86 32.73
N SER A 61 0.29 9.16 31.65
CA SER A 61 1.20 8.00 31.74
C SER A 61 2.65 8.42 32.07
N GLY A 62 2.99 9.70 31.88
CA GLY A 62 4.33 10.24 32.14
C GLY A 62 5.39 9.74 31.16
N LEU A 63 4.99 9.16 30.03
CA LEU A 63 5.88 8.52 29.07
C LEU A 63 6.31 9.46 27.95
N THR A 64 7.61 9.50 27.71
CA THR A 64 8.17 10.11 26.50
C THR A 64 7.79 9.26 25.28
N TYR A 65 7.75 9.87 24.09
CA TYR A 65 7.51 9.12 22.85
C TYR A 65 8.49 7.96 22.65
N ARG A 66 9.77 8.13 23.04
CA ARG A 66 10.78 7.06 23.00
C ARG A 66 10.42 5.88 23.92
N GLN A 67 9.94 6.16 25.13
CA GLN A 67 9.54 5.10 26.07
C GLN A 67 8.27 4.37 25.63
N LEU A 68 7.37 5.04 24.90
CA LEU A 68 6.19 4.42 24.32
C LEU A 68 6.56 3.46 23.19
N GLU A 69 7.49 3.86 22.32
CA GLU A 69 8.04 3.00 21.28
C GLU A 69 8.79 1.79 21.85
N GLU A 70 9.65 2.01 22.85
CA GLU A 70 10.37 0.93 23.55
C GLU A 70 9.40 -0.08 24.18
N ARG A 71 8.34 0.41 24.85
CA ARG A 71 7.31 -0.47 25.43
C ARG A 71 6.48 -1.19 24.38
N ALA A 72 6.12 -0.54 23.29
CA ALA A 72 5.42 -1.19 22.19
C ALA A 72 6.27 -2.33 21.62
N ALA A 73 7.57 -2.09 21.40
CA ALA A 73 8.49 -3.12 20.94
C ALA A 73 8.63 -4.28 21.95
N GLU A 74 8.66 -4.00 23.25
CA GLU A 74 8.64 -5.04 24.30
C GLU A 74 7.37 -5.90 24.28
N ASN A 75 6.23 -5.32 23.88
CA ASN A 75 4.96 -6.02 23.70
C ASN A 75 4.85 -6.72 22.32
N GLY A 76 5.86 -6.60 21.45
CA GLY A 76 5.85 -7.14 20.08
C GLY A 76 5.08 -6.29 19.07
N ASP A 77 4.68 -5.08 19.45
CA ASP A 77 4.00 -4.12 18.59
C ASP A 77 4.98 -3.15 17.92
N VAL A 78 4.62 -2.66 16.73
CA VAL A 78 5.39 -1.61 16.04
C VAL A 78 4.68 -0.27 16.23
N LEU A 79 5.27 0.61 17.05
CA LEU A 79 4.78 1.96 17.29
C LEU A 79 5.91 2.96 17.11
N ALA A 80 6.17 3.35 15.87
CA ALA A 80 7.23 4.30 15.57
C ALA A 80 6.99 5.65 16.27
N ARG A 81 8.04 6.20 16.87
CA ARG A 81 8.00 7.46 17.61
C ARG A 81 7.40 8.62 16.80
N SER A 82 7.79 8.72 15.53
CA SER A 82 7.30 9.75 14.60
C SER A 82 5.82 9.57 14.32
N THR A 83 5.37 8.36 13.99
CA THR A 83 3.95 8.04 13.75
C THR A 83 3.09 8.40 14.94
N LEU A 84 3.51 8.05 16.16
CA LEU A 84 2.75 8.41 17.36
C LEU A 84 2.78 9.93 17.62
N SER A 85 3.91 10.58 17.40
CA SER A 85 4.05 12.03 17.53
C SER A 85 3.16 12.78 16.54
N ASP A 86 3.07 12.31 15.30
CA ASP A 86 2.27 12.92 14.24
C ASP A 86 0.78 12.63 14.42
N ALA A 87 0.42 11.39 14.74
CA ALA A 87 -0.97 11.01 15.05
C ALA A 87 -1.51 11.77 16.27
N LEU A 88 -0.67 12.01 17.29
CA LEU A 88 -1.05 12.86 18.41
C LEU A 88 -0.98 14.35 18.08
N ARG A 89 -0.24 14.83 17.07
CA ARG A 89 -0.21 16.26 16.73
C ARG A 89 -1.36 16.67 15.81
N GLN A 90 -1.80 15.77 14.94
CA GLN A 90 -2.89 16.01 13.98
C GLN A 90 -4.25 15.76 14.64
N ASP A 91 -5.26 16.56 14.32
CA ASP A 91 -6.65 16.34 14.79
C ASP A 91 -7.38 15.27 13.92
N ALA A 92 -6.65 14.19 13.63
CA ALA A 92 -7.07 13.09 12.78
C ALA A 92 -7.05 11.78 13.57
N LEU A 93 -8.04 10.91 13.35
CA LEU A 93 -8.12 9.63 14.04
C LEU A 93 -6.90 8.76 13.70
N PRO A 94 -6.14 8.26 14.69
CA PRO A 94 -5.05 7.32 14.45
C PRO A 94 -5.56 6.03 13.80
N ARG A 95 -4.69 5.27 13.14
CA ARG A 95 -5.07 3.92 12.67
C ARG A 95 -5.34 3.00 13.86
N THR A 96 -6.23 2.03 13.70
CA THR A 96 -6.65 1.08 14.75
C THR A 96 -5.46 0.36 15.40
N GLU A 97 -4.48 -0.04 14.59
CA GLU A 97 -3.27 -0.72 15.04
C GLU A 97 -2.37 0.22 15.86
N THR A 98 -2.22 1.46 15.40
CA THR A 98 -1.47 2.51 16.12
C THR A 98 -2.12 2.83 17.47
N LEU A 99 -3.46 2.92 17.50
CA LEU A 99 -4.23 3.15 18.71
C LEU A 99 -4.03 1.99 19.70
N LEU A 100 -4.17 0.74 19.26
CA LEU A 100 -3.96 -0.44 20.10
C LEU A 100 -2.54 -0.50 20.67
N ALA A 101 -1.52 -0.34 19.83
CA ALA A 101 -0.12 -0.35 20.26
C ALA A 101 0.15 0.78 21.27
N PHE A 102 -0.42 1.96 21.06
CA PHE A 102 -0.32 3.08 22.00
C PHE A 102 -1.00 2.79 23.34
N LEU A 103 -2.22 2.23 23.33
CA LEU A 103 -2.95 1.89 24.56
C LEU A 103 -2.21 0.80 25.35
N ARG A 104 -1.69 -0.24 24.69
CA ARG A 104 -0.87 -1.26 25.34
C ARG A 104 0.42 -0.67 25.92
N ALA A 105 1.11 0.21 25.19
CA ALA A 105 2.31 0.89 25.67
C ALA A 105 2.03 1.81 26.88
N CYS A 106 0.83 2.41 26.95
CA CYS A 106 0.34 3.20 28.08
C CYS A 106 -0.17 2.34 29.26
N GLY A 107 -0.38 1.04 29.06
CA GLY A 107 -0.95 0.13 30.06
C GLY A 107 -2.47 0.19 30.19
N GLU A 108 -3.17 0.64 29.14
CA GLU A 108 -4.64 0.74 29.03
C GLU A 108 -5.26 -0.41 28.21
N GLU A 109 -4.60 -1.57 28.16
CA GLU A 109 -5.06 -2.73 27.38
C GLU A 109 -6.45 -3.22 27.86
N ASP A 110 -6.70 -3.21 29.16
CA ASP A 110 -7.98 -3.62 29.76
C ASP A 110 -9.18 -2.79 29.25
N ARG A 111 -8.92 -1.55 28.80
CA ARG A 111 -9.95 -0.63 28.27
C ARG A 111 -9.89 -0.48 26.75
N ALA A 112 -9.02 -1.23 26.06
CA ALA A 112 -8.81 -1.08 24.63
C ALA A 112 -10.09 -1.22 23.81
N GLY A 113 -11.00 -2.12 24.20
CA GLY A 113 -12.31 -2.27 23.56
C GLY A 113 -13.15 -0.99 23.61
N GLU A 114 -13.17 -0.28 24.75
CA GLU A 114 -13.91 0.98 24.91
C GLU A 114 -13.36 2.09 24.01
N TRP A 115 -12.04 2.16 23.86
CA TRP A 115 -11.38 3.12 22.97
C TRP A 115 -11.62 2.81 21.49
N LEU A 116 -11.64 1.52 21.13
CA LEU A 116 -11.88 1.07 19.77
C LEU A 116 -13.33 1.31 19.32
N GLU A 117 -14.30 1.06 20.18
CA GLU A 117 -15.72 1.33 19.90
C GLU A 117 -15.92 2.81 19.52
N VAL A 118 -15.44 3.74 20.36
CA VAL A 118 -15.56 5.18 20.09
C VAL A 118 -14.78 5.59 18.83
N HIS A 119 -13.60 5.01 18.61
CA HIS A 119 -12.82 5.25 17.40
C HIS A 119 -13.60 4.86 16.13
N HIS A 120 -14.23 3.69 16.14
CA HIS A 120 -15.05 3.20 15.02
C HIS A 120 -16.31 4.05 14.81
N ASP A 121 -16.98 4.46 15.88
CA ASP A 121 -18.18 5.32 15.80
C ASP A 121 -17.84 6.67 15.15
N ILE A 122 -16.78 7.35 15.61
CA ILE A 122 -16.36 8.63 15.03
C ILE A 122 -15.91 8.45 13.57
N ALA A 123 -15.26 7.33 13.24
CA ALA A 123 -14.87 7.04 11.87
C ALA A 123 -16.09 6.81 10.95
N ALA A 124 -17.11 6.11 11.45
CA ALA A 124 -18.37 5.85 10.73
C ALA A 124 -19.17 7.14 10.52
N ASP A 125 -19.28 8.00 11.55
CA ASP A 125 -19.96 9.29 11.46
C ASP A 125 -19.31 10.24 10.44
N ARG A 126 -17.97 10.23 10.35
CA ARG A 126 -17.27 10.98 9.31
C ARG A 126 -17.49 10.43 7.90
N ALA A 127 -17.70 9.12 7.78
CA ALA A 127 -17.99 8.48 6.51
C ALA A 127 -19.45 8.74 6.06
N SER A 128 -20.41 8.76 6.99
CA SER A 128 -21.81 9.08 6.69
C SER A 128 -21.98 10.55 6.31
N VAL A 129 -21.38 11.50 7.06
CA VAL A 129 -21.40 12.94 6.73
C VAL A 129 -20.74 13.24 5.38
N ARG A 130 -19.69 12.50 5.02
CA ARG A 130 -19.09 12.60 3.67
C ARG A 130 -20.02 12.07 2.58
N THR A 131 -20.81 11.04 2.88
CA THR A 131 -21.76 10.45 1.93
C THR A 131 -23.01 11.32 1.77
N GLU A 132 -23.51 11.93 2.85
CA GLU A 132 -24.63 12.89 2.80
C GLU A 132 -24.24 14.20 2.10
N ASN A 133 -23.02 14.72 2.32
CA ASN A 133 -22.52 15.89 1.60
C ASN A 133 -22.13 15.60 0.14
N ALA A 134 -22.11 14.34 -0.27
CA ALA A 134 -21.86 13.92 -1.66
C ALA A 134 -23.16 13.70 -2.47
N VAL A 135 -24.34 14.01 -1.90
CA VAL A 135 -25.59 14.07 -2.66
C VAL A 135 -25.68 15.42 -3.36
N ASP A 136 -25.18 15.48 -4.61
CA ASP A 136 -25.48 16.56 -5.54
C ASP A 136 -26.99 16.55 -5.91
N PRO A 137 -27.59 17.71 -6.24
CA PRO A 137 -29.03 17.82 -6.49
C PRO A 137 -29.44 17.02 -7.73
N GLU A 138 -30.60 16.38 -7.61
CA GLU A 138 -31.30 15.63 -8.65
C GLU A 138 -31.26 16.35 -10.01
N PRO A 139 -30.90 15.67 -11.12
CA PRO A 139 -30.84 16.31 -12.41
C PRO A 139 -32.24 16.74 -12.83
N GLU A 140 -32.48 18.06 -12.92
CA GLU A 140 -33.73 18.58 -13.46
C GLU A 140 -33.98 18.03 -14.87
N PRO A 141 -35.22 17.62 -15.19
CA PRO A 141 -35.55 17.02 -16.47
C PRO A 141 -35.39 18.06 -17.58
N PRO A 142 -34.94 17.65 -18.79
CA PRO A 142 -34.59 18.60 -19.83
C PRO A 142 -35.84 19.35 -20.33
N GLU A 143 -35.80 20.68 -20.27
CA GLU A 143 -36.77 21.55 -20.94
C GLU A 143 -36.67 21.37 -22.47
N ILE A 144 -37.58 20.57 -23.02
CA ILE A 144 -37.75 20.40 -24.46
C ILE A 144 -38.33 21.69 -25.03
N ARG A 145 -37.49 22.49 -25.69
CA ARG A 145 -37.93 23.62 -26.52
C ARG A 145 -38.80 23.10 -27.68
N ARG A 146 -40.11 23.31 -27.55
CA ARG A 146 -41.12 23.04 -28.58
C ARG A 146 -40.92 23.96 -29.80
N GLY A 147 -40.31 23.43 -30.85
CA GLY A 147 -40.49 23.91 -32.23
C GLY A 147 -41.39 22.94 -32.98
N VAL A 148 -42.61 23.37 -33.32
CA VAL A 148 -43.51 22.62 -34.21
C VAL A 148 -43.16 22.97 -35.67
N PRO A 149 -43.06 21.97 -36.57
CA PRO A 149 -44.08 21.88 -37.60
C PRO A 149 -44.57 20.44 -37.88
N ARG A 150 -45.91 20.32 -37.87
CA ARG A 150 -46.80 19.50 -38.70
C ARG A 150 -46.19 18.29 -39.44
N GLY A 151 -46.72 17.09 -39.14
CA GLY A 151 -46.92 16.08 -40.18
C GLY A 151 -46.92 14.62 -39.73
N ARG A 152 -48.13 14.07 -39.62
CA ARG A 152 -48.52 12.66 -39.82
C ARG A 152 -48.20 11.62 -38.72
N LEU A 153 -49.31 11.13 -38.15
CA LEU A 153 -49.51 9.88 -37.41
C LEU A 153 -49.04 8.65 -38.21
N ILE A 154 -48.57 7.62 -37.48
CA ILE A 154 -48.74 6.14 -37.59
C ILE A 154 -47.71 5.61 -36.56
N GLY A 155 -48.00 4.83 -35.52
CA GLY A 155 -48.94 3.73 -35.38
C GLY A 155 -48.14 2.44 -35.16
N ALA A 156 -48.55 1.67 -34.15
CA ALA A 156 -48.20 0.26 -33.87
C ALA A 156 -46.96 -0.04 -33.00
N ALA A 157 -47.27 -0.54 -31.81
CA ALA A 157 -46.47 -1.48 -31.03
C ALA A 157 -46.29 -2.81 -31.79
N LEU A 158 -45.23 -3.57 -31.47
CA LEU A 158 -45.31 -5.03 -31.33
C LEU A 158 -44.03 -5.59 -30.70
N ALA A 159 -44.25 -6.33 -29.62
CA ALA A 159 -43.30 -7.25 -29.00
C ALA A 159 -43.14 -8.50 -29.87
N VAL A 160 -41.94 -9.08 -29.93
CA VAL A 160 -41.75 -10.51 -30.25
C VAL A 160 -40.62 -11.08 -29.40
N LEU A 161 -41.02 -12.00 -28.51
CA LEU A 161 -40.22 -13.04 -27.89
C LEU A 161 -39.80 -14.07 -28.96
N ILE A 162 -38.53 -14.50 -28.96
CA ILE A 162 -38.16 -15.81 -29.51
C ILE A 162 -37.28 -16.55 -28.49
N VAL A 163 -37.79 -17.72 -28.11
CA VAL A 163 -37.18 -18.77 -27.31
C VAL A 163 -36.29 -19.64 -28.20
N GLY A 164 -35.13 -20.05 -27.65
CA GLY A 164 -34.55 -21.40 -27.78
C GLY A 164 -33.83 -21.76 -29.09
N ALA A 165 -32.58 -22.22 -28.98
CA ALA A 165 -32.25 -23.65 -29.02
C ALA A 165 -30.73 -23.86 -29.04
N ALA A 166 -30.28 -24.82 -28.23
CA ALA A 166 -28.95 -25.37 -28.24
C ALA A 166 -28.70 -26.24 -29.49
N ALA A 167 -27.45 -26.27 -29.95
CA ALA A 167 -26.92 -27.42 -30.69
C ALA A 167 -25.39 -27.45 -30.55
N SER A 168 -24.92 -28.43 -29.78
CA SER A 168 -23.53 -28.85 -29.65
C SER A 168 -23.06 -29.50 -30.95
N LEU A 169 -21.84 -29.22 -31.40
CA LEU A 169 -21.13 -30.10 -32.33
C LEU A 169 -19.70 -30.31 -31.82
N ALA A 170 -19.45 -31.52 -31.33
CA ALA A 170 -18.14 -32.06 -31.07
C ALA A 170 -17.59 -32.66 -32.38
N VAL A 171 -16.36 -32.32 -32.75
CA VAL A 171 -15.59 -33.06 -33.75
C VAL A 171 -14.28 -33.50 -33.09
N ALA A 172 -14.06 -34.82 -33.13
CA ALA A 172 -12.90 -35.49 -32.59
C ALA A 172 -11.74 -35.52 -33.61
N MET A 173 -10.57 -35.20 -33.07
CA MET A 173 -9.20 -35.71 -33.32
C MET A 173 -8.92 -36.58 -34.55
N THR A 174 -7.89 -36.17 -35.30
CA THR A 174 -6.86 -37.09 -35.82
C THR A 174 -5.49 -36.48 -35.55
N ALA A 175 -4.68 -37.23 -34.81
CA ALA A 175 -3.24 -37.04 -34.72
C ALA A 175 -2.59 -37.45 -36.05
N ASP A 176 -1.55 -36.74 -36.46
CA ASP A 176 -0.63 -37.16 -37.50
C ASP A 176 0.79 -36.92 -36.99
N ASP A 177 1.53 -38.02 -36.79
CA ASP A 177 2.93 -38.06 -36.42
C ASP A 177 3.78 -37.81 -37.67
N GLY A 178 4.68 -36.82 -37.63
CA GLY A 178 5.53 -36.51 -38.78
C GLY A 178 6.68 -35.56 -38.47
N GLU A 179 7.64 -36.02 -37.66
CA GLU A 179 8.99 -35.43 -37.57
C GLU A 179 9.84 -35.91 -38.77
N PRO A 180 10.64 -35.02 -39.38
CA PRO A 180 12.01 -35.43 -39.69
C PRO A 180 13.05 -34.40 -39.22
N ASP A 181 14.02 -34.93 -38.48
CA ASP A 181 15.30 -34.32 -38.13
C ASP A 181 16.03 -33.72 -39.35
N THR A 182 16.51 -32.48 -39.21
CA THR A 182 17.80 -32.05 -39.79
C THR A 182 18.43 -30.96 -38.92
N PRO A 183 19.70 -31.10 -38.50
CA PRO A 183 20.40 -30.12 -37.67
C PRO A 183 20.97 -29.00 -38.54
N GLY A 184 20.47 -27.78 -38.35
CA GLY A 184 20.89 -26.60 -39.10
C GLY A 184 21.05 -25.38 -38.20
N ALA A 185 22.30 -25.14 -37.82
CA ALA A 185 22.88 -23.85 -37.42
C ALA A 185 22.08 -23.01 -36.40
N ALA A 186 22.57 -23.03 -35.16
CA ALA A 186 22.31 -22.02 -34.15
C ALA A 186 22.49 -20.60 -34.74
N ALA A 187 21.39 -19.99 -35.14
CA ALA A 187 21.28 -18.54 -35.16
C ALA A 187 21.47 -18.07 -33.71
N PRO A 188 22.30 -17.06 -33.43
CA PRO A 188 22.44 -16.58 -32.08
C PRO A 188 21.06 -16.09 -31.63
N SER A 189 20.51 -16.74 -30.60
CA SER A 189 19.38 -16.23 -29.84
C SER A 189 19.59 -14.73 -29.70
N ALA A 190 18.69 -13.96 -30.32
CA ALA A 190 18.63 -12.54 -30.12
C ALA A 190 18.64 -12.34 -28.61
N ARG A 191 19.75 -11.80 -28.11
CA ARG A 191 19.95 -11.48 -26.69
C ARG A 191 18.67 -10.79 -26.27
N SER A 192 17.97 -11.35 -25.26
CA SER A 192 16.81 -10.74 -24.63
C SER A 192 17.02 -9.25 -24.55
N ALA A 193 16.33 -8.51 -25.43
CA ALA A 193 16.38 -7.07 -25.41
C ALA A 193 15.83 -6.67 -24.04
N ALA A 194 16.67 -6.07 -23.20
CA ALA A 194 16.40 -5.81 -21.79
C ALA A 194 14.91 -5.50 -21.53
N SER A 195 14.26 -6.45 -20.84
CA SER A 195 12.85 -6.41 -20.47
C SER A 195 12.56 -5.24 -19.52
N THR A 196 13.58 -4.82 -18.77
CA THR A 196 13.59 -3.75 -17.77
C THR A 196 14.17 -2.46 -18.36
N PRO A 197 13.69 -1.28 -17.94
CA PRO A 197 14.39 -0.01 -18.17
C PRO A 197 15.83 -0.07 -17.63
N SER A 198 16.74 0.73 -18.20
CA SER A 198 18.08 0.86 -17.63
C SER A 198 18.03 1.33 -16.16
N PRO A 199 19.08 1.10 -15.37
CA PRO A 199 19.15 1.69 -14.03
C PRO A 199 19.12 3.22 -14.09
N GLY A 200 18.35 3.84 -13.20
CA GLY A 200 18.20 5.29 -13.16
C GLY A 200 17.03 5.76 -12.30
N THR A 201 16.82 7.09 -12.26
CA THR A 201 15.66 7.72 -11.63
C THR A 201 14.66 8.16 -12.67
N TYR A 202 13.38 7.95 -12.39
CA TYR A 202 12.29 8.06 -13.33
C TYR A 202 11.09 8.80 -12.76
N ARG A 203 10.30 9.35 -13.67
CA ARG A 203 8.85 9.48 -13.47
C ARG A 203 8.17 8.38 -14.26
N ILE A 204 7.20 7.73 -13.63
CA ILE A 204 6.42 6.67 -14.27
C ILE A 204 5.18 7.32 -14.87
N ARG A 205 5.13 7.45 -16.20
CA ARG A 205 4.05 8.11 -16.92
C ARG A 205 3.12 7.10 -17.57
N SER A 206 1.82 7.26 -17.36
CA SER A 206 0.80 6.51 -18.09
C SER A 206 0.86 6.84 -19.59
N VAL A 207 0.84 5.82 -20.46
CA VAL A 207 0.84 6.05 -21.92
C VAL A 207 -0.48 6.62 -22.42
N VAL A 208 -1.58 6.41 -21.68
CA VAL A 208 -2.92 6.83 -22.11
C VAL A 208 -3.23 8.26 -21.68
N SER A 209 -2.91 8.63 -20.44
CA SER A 209 -3.23 9.96 -19.89
C SER A 209 -2.10 10.98 -20.03
N SER A 210 -0.87 10.52 -20.30
CA SER A 210 0.36 11.31 -20.16
C SER A 210 0.61 11.90 -18.76
N LEU A 211 -0.17 11.50 -17.75
CA LEU A 211 0.02 11.85 -16.35
C LEU A 211 1.00 10.87 -15.70
N CYS A 212 1.62 11.31 -14.61
CA CYS A 212 2.58 10.50 -13.86
C CYS A 212 1.99 10.00 -12.56
N LEU A 213 2.51 8.85 -12.11
CA LEU A 213 2.31 8.35 -10.76
C LEU A 213 2.84 9.39 -9.76
N SER A 214 2.01 9.69 -8.76
CA SER A 214 2.30 10.68 -7.73
C SER A 214 1.51 10.40 -6.46
N GLU A 215 2.11 10.67 -5.32
CA GLU A 215 1.41 10.98 -4.09
C GLU A 215 0.77 12.38 -4.18
N VAL A 216 -0.18 12.66 -3.28
CA VAL A 216 -0.70 14.01 -3.08
C VAL A 216 0.25 14.79 -2.17
N GLU A 217 0.72 15.93 -2.65
CA GLU A 217 1.61 16.80 -1.88
C GLU A 217 0.94 17.26 -0.58
N GLY A 218 1.63 17.07 0.54
CA GLY A 218 1.14 17.45 1.87
C GLY A 218 0.25 16.39 2.54
N GLU A 219 -0.11 15.30 1.84
CA GLU A 219 -0.73 14.14 2.46
C GLU A 219 0.34 13.11 2.82
N SER A 220 0.26 12.54 4.02
CA SER A 220 1.17 11.47 4.47
C SER A 220 0.59 10.06 4.23
N GLY A 221 -0.45 9.95 3.40
CA GLY A 221 -1.16 8.69 3.17
C GLY A 221 -0.41 7.71 2.29
N GLY A 222 0.58 8.18 1.52
CA GLY A 222 1.34 7.36 0.57
C GLY A 222 0.52 6.89 -0.63
N HIS A 223 -0.76 7.23 -0.72
CA HIS A 223 -1.64 6.79 -1.80
C HIS A 223 -1.17 7.34 -3.15
N VAL A 224 -1.05 6.46 -4.14
CA VAL A 224 -0.58 6.85 -5.48
C VAL A 224 -1.76 7.11 -6.40
N PHE A 225 -1.68 8.25 -7.09
CA PHE A 225 -2.67 8.78 -8.01
C PHE A 225 -1.98 9.28 -9.29
N GLN A 226 -2.79 9.71 -10.26
CA GLN A 226 -2.32 10.40 -11.45
C GLN A 226 -2.17 11.91 -11.21
N ALA A 227 -1.02 12.49 -11.52
CA ALA A 227 -0.79 13.93 -11.44
C ALA A 227 0.04 14.47 -12.62
N ASP A 228 0.13 15.79 -12.72
CA ASP A 228 1.02 16.43 -13.69
C ASP A 228 2.47 16.02 -13.44
N CYS A 229 3.13 15.44 -14.45
CA CYS A 229 4.49 14.94 -14.34
C CYS A 229 5.51 15.97 -13.82
N ARG A 230 5.33 17.27 -14.07
CA ARG A 230 6.28 18.28 -13.56
C ARG A 230 6.21 18.45 -12.04
N ARG A 231 5.04 18.23 -11.46
CA ARG A 231 4.75 18.38 -10.02
C ARG A 231 4.64 17.03 -9.30
N SER A 232 4.73 15.92 -10.03
CA SER A 232 4.60 14.59 -9.44
C SER A 232 5.77 14.32 -8.50
N ILE A 233 5.42 13.85 -7.31
CA ILE A 233 6.32 13.35 -6.27
C ILE A 233 5.75 12.02 -5.78
N PRO A 234 6.57 11.04 -5.39
CA PRO A 234 8.03 11.02 -5.47
C PRO A 234 8.55 10.81 -6.90
N THR A 235 9.87 10.85 -7.08
CA THR A 235 10.52 10.22 -8.24
C THR A 235 10.91 8.79 -7.89
N TYR A 236 11.04 7.90 -8.87
CA TYR A 236 11.26 6.47 -8.62
C TYR A 236 12.62 6.01 -9.13
N ALA A 237 13.40 5.30 -8.31
CA ALA A 237 14.58 4.56 -8.75
C ALA A 237 14.26 3.07 -8.88
N LEU A 238 14.81 2.43 -9.91
CA LEU A 238 14.69 0.99 -10.09
C LEU A 238 15.93 0.31 -9.51
N GLU A 239 15.74 -0.52 -8.49
CA GLU A 239 16.79 -1.35 -7.90
C GLU A 239 16.52 -2.81 -8.28
N GLU A 240 17.46 -3.39 -9.03
CA GLU A 240 17.40 -4.80 -9.45
C GLU A 240 17.83 -5.72 -8.31
N SER A 241 17.11 -6.83 -8.14
CA SER A 241 17.52 -7.95 -7.28
C SER A 241 17.98 -9.13 -8.14
N ALA A 242 18.63 -10.12 -7.50
CA ALA A 242 18.65 -11.46 -8.04
C ALA A 242 17.19 -11.93 -8.31
N ASP A 243 16.98 -12.66 -9.40
CA ASP A 243 15.70 -13.27 -9.83
C ASP A 243 14.75 -12.41 -10.71
N ASP A 244 15.28 -11.50 -11.55
CA ASP A 244 14.50 -10.70 -12.52
C ASP A 244 13.34 -9.87 -11.89
N THR A 245 13.44 -9.61 -10.60
CA THR A 245 12.52 -8.74 -9.86
C THR A 245 13.19 -7.42 -9.54
N VAL A 246 12.37 -6.37 -9.47
CA VAL A 246 12.82 -5.03 -9.14
C VAL A 246 12.06 -4.51 -7.93
N GLN A 247 12.78 -3.80 -7.08
CA GLN A 247 12.18 -2.91 -6.10
C GLN A 247 12.09 -1.51 -6.72
N VAL A 248 10.91 -0.92 -6.70
CA VAL A 248 10.68 0.44 -7.19
C VAL A 248 10.81 1.38 -6.00
N ARG A 249 11.98 1.98 -5.82
CA ARG A 249 12.31 2.87 -4.70
C ARG A 249 11.71 4.25 -4.91
N SER A 250 10.93 4.69 -3.94
CA SER A 250 10.29 6.00 -3.93
C SER A 250 11.23 7.02 -3.28
N LEU A 251 11.52 8.11 -3.99
CA LEU A 251 12.45 9.16 -3.59
C LEU A 251 11.64 10.42 -3.25
N HIS A 252 11.04 10.45 -2.06
CA HIS A 252 10.17 11.55 -1.63
C HIS A 252 11.02 12.74 -1.13
N PRO A 253 10.79 13.97 -1.63
CA PRO A 253 11.61 15.13 -1.25
C PRO A 253 11.46 15.52 0.23
N VAL A 254 10.34 15.14 0.86
CA VAL A 254 10.05 15.45 2.27
C VAL A 254 10.21 14.23 3.19
N PHE A 255 9.80 13.04 2.73
CA PHE A 255 9.70 11.83 3.55
C PHE A 255 10.86 10.86 3.34
N GLY A 256 11.73 11.15 2.37
CA GLY A 256 12.92 10.37 2.13
C GLY A 256 12.67 9.14 1.30
N TYR A 257 13.40 8.08 1.60
CA TYR A 257 13.32 6.83 0.84
C TYR A 257 12.13 5.97 1.28
N GLY A 258 11.39 5.48 0.29
CA GLY A 258 10.35 4.48 0.45
C GLY A 258 10.36 3.49 -0.71
N CYS A 259 9.29 2.73 -0.81
CA CYS A 259 9.04 1.74 -1.83
C CYS A 259 7.60 1.88 -2.32
N LEU A 260 7.45 1.84 -3.64
CA LEU A 260 6.14 1.60 -4.24
C LEU A 260 5.73 0.16 -3.89
N GLY A 261 4.45 -0.03 -3.60
CA GLY A 261 3.92 -1.35 -3.26
C GLY A 261 2.40 -1.36 -3.28
N VAL A 262 1.81 -2.53 -3.15
CA VAL A 262 0.35 -2.64 -3.04
C VAL A 262 -0.10 -2.36 -1.60
N GLY A 263 -1.17 -1.58 -1.44
CA GLY A 263 -1.67 -1.20 -0.13
C GLY A 263 -1.91 -2.40 0.79
N GLN A 264 -1.33 -2.37 2.00
CA GLN A 264 -1.41 -3.43 3.01
C GLN A 264 -0.98 -4.82 2.49
N GLY A 265 -0.23 -4.91 1.39
CA GLY A 265 0.14 -6.19 0.76
C GLY A 265 -1.05 -7.02 0.24
N SER A 266 -2.21 -6.40 0.04
CA SER A 266 -3.42 -7.10 -0.37
C SER A 266 -3.28 -7.79 -1.73
N THR A 267 -3.93 -8.94 -1.90
CA THR A 267 -4.09 -9.62 -3.20
C THR A 267 -5.42 -9.28 -3.89
N LYS A 268 -6.28 -8.48 -3.26
CA LYS A 268 -7.58 -8.08 -3.81
C LYS A 268 -7.41 -7.12 -5.00
N GLY A 269 -8.03 -7.43 -6.13
CA GLY A 269 -8.11 -6.49 -7.26
C GLY A 269 -8.84 -5.21 -6.87
N GLY A 270 -8.34 -4.07 -7.35
CA GLY A 270 -8.83 -2.74 -7.00
C GLY A 270 -8.16 -2.13 -5.77
N THR A 271 -7.22 -2.82 -5.11
CA THR A 271 -6.41 -2.23 -4.04
C THR A 271 -5.47 -1.16 -4.62
N GLN A 272 -5.42 0.00 -3.97
CA GLN A 272 -4.58 1.11 -4.39
C GLN A 272 -3.09 0.85 -4.19
N MET A 273 -2.27 1.35 -5.10
CA MET A 273 -0.83 1.44 -4.95
C MET A 273 -0.47 2.48 -3.88
N MET A 274 0.56 2.20 -3.10
CA MET A 274 1.07 3.11 -2.08
C MET A 274 2.59 3.20 -2.09
N ASP A 275 3.10 4.40 -1.88
CA ASP A 275 4.47 4.68 -1.49
C ASP A 275 4.55 4.72 0.04
N ASP A 276 5.40 3.87 0.61
CA ASP A 276 5.59 3.79 2.07
C ASP A 276 7.02 3.31 2.36
N HIS A 277 7.38 3.17 3.62
CA HIS A 277 8.63 2.58 4.04
C HIS A 277 8.82 1.19 3.39
N CYS A 278 10.07 0.84 3.14
CA CYS A 278 10.36 -0.46 2.55
C CYS A 278 10.40 -1.55 3.62
N GLY A 279 10.05 -2.77 3.22
CA GLY A 279 10.27 -4.01 3.98
C GLY A 279 9.08 -4.48 4.81
N HIS A 280 8.00 -3.69 4.93
CA HIS A 280 6.85 -4.07 5.77
C HIS A 280 5.69 -4.70 4.99
N ARG A 281 5.65 -4.60 3.66
CA ARG A 281 4.64 -5.28 2.82
C ARG A 281 5.18 -6.53 2.11
N GLY A 282 6.35 -7.01 2.50
CA GLY A 282 6.94 -8.26 2.00
C GLY A 282 7.09 -8.27 0.48
N THR A 283 6.60 -9.32 -0.18
CA THR A 283 6.69 -9.48 -1.64
C THR A 283 5.81 -8.51 -2.44
N ALA A 284 4.95 -7.72 -1.78
CA ALA A 284 4.08 -6.74 -2.43
C ALA A 284 4.79 -5.42 -2.81
N GLU A 285 6.07 -5.28 -2.48
CA GLU A 285 6.96 -4.19 -2.90
C GLU A 285 7.91 -4.60 -4.03
N TRP A 286 7.73 -5.81 -4.55
CA TRP A 286 8.56 -6.39 -5.60
C TRP A 286 7.75 -6.54 -6.88
N PHE A 287 8.36 -6.16 -8.00
CA PHE A 287 7.70 -6.13 -9.29
C PHE A 287 8.49 -6.84 -10.36
N ARG A 288 7.79 -7.33 -11.38
CA ARG A 288 8.35 -7.65 -12.68
C ARG A 288 7.99 -6.52 -13.64
N ILE A 289 8.99 -5.98 -14.34
CA ILE A 289 8.78 -4.98 -15.38
C ILE A 289 8.99 -5.64 -16.74
N GLN A 290 7.93 -5.66 -17.54
CA GLN A 290 7.93 -6.29 -18.86
C GLN A 290 7.70 -5.24 -19.94
N ARG A 291 8.61 -5.17 -20.91
CA ARG A 291 8.42 -4.36 -22.12
C ARG A 291 7.25 -4.90 -22.93
N VAL A 292 6.35 -4.03 -23.37
CA VAL A 292 5.23 -4.34 -24.26
C VAL A 292 5.28 -3.46 -25.51
N THR A 293 4.88 -4.01 -26.65
CA THR A 293 4.80 -3.30 -27.94
C THR A 293 3.39 -3.19 -28.49
N THR A 294 2.48 -4.05 -28.01
CA THR A 294 1.05 -4.08 -28.33
C THR A 294 0.23 -3.96 -27.03
N PRO A 295 -0.91 -3.25 -27.05
CA PRO A 295 -1.43 -2.38 -28.12
C PRO A 295 -0.59 -1.12 -28.36
N THR A 296 0.29 -0.75 -27.42
CA THR A 296 1.22 0.38 -27.58
C THR A 296 2.55 0.11 -26.89
N ARG A 297 3.59 0.85 -27.30
CA ARG A 297 4.94 0.70 -26.74
C ARG A 297 5.03 1.30 -25.33
N GLY A 298 5.46 0.48 -24.39
CA GLY A 298 5.72 0.87 -23.00
C GLY A 298 6.14 -0.32 -22.16
N TYR A 299 5.77 -0.28 -20.88
CA TYR A 299 6.08 -1.30 -19.89
C TYR A 299 4.84 -1.63 -19.06
N ARG A 300 4.64 -2.92 -18.82
CA ARG A 300 3.68 -3.45 -17.85
C ARG A 300 4.43 -3.77 -16.56
N ILE A 301 3.87 -3.34 -15.43
CA ILE A 301 4.47 -3.50 -14.10
C ILE A 301 3.58 -4.46 -13.33
N THR A 302 4.09 -5.64 -12.98
CA THR A 302 3.33 -6.71 -12.33
C THR A 302 3.84 -6.93 -10.91
N ALA A 303 2.97 -6.82 -9.92
CA ALA A 303 3.31 -7.11 -8.53
C ALA A 303 3.56 -8.61 -8.34
N VAL A 304 4.69 -8.97 -7.74
CA VAL A 304 5.14 -10.36 -7.63
C VAL A 304 4.21 -11.20 -6.75
N HIS A 305 3.69 -10.62 -5.66
CA HIS A 305 2.86 -11.33 -4.67
C HIS A 305 1.46 -11.68 -5.18
N SER A 306 0.85 -10.84 -6.01
CA SER A 306 -0.53 -11.00 -6.48
C SER A 306 -0.62 -11.41 -7.95
N GLY A 307 0.45 -11.24 -8.73
CA GLY A 307 0.43 -11.41 -10.18
C GLY A 307 -0.40 -10.37 -10.92
N GLN A 308 -0.85 -9.31 -10.23
CA GLN A 308 -1.68 -8.25 -10.79
C GLN A 308 -0.85 -7.06 -11.27
N CYS A 309 -1.42 -6.30 -12.19
CA CYS A 309 -0.76 -5.19 -12.86
C CYS A 309 -1.07 -3.87 -12.16
N VAL A 310 -0.05 -3.03 -12.03
CA VAL A 310 -0.23 -1.60 -11.75
C VAL A 310 -1.09 -1.03 -12.87
N SER A 311 -2.15 -0.32 -12.52
CA SER A 311 -3.23 0.01 -13.44
C SER A 311 -3.83 1.38 -13.15
N VAL A 312 -4.03 2.15 -14.20
CA VAL A 312 -4.97 3.28 -14.20
C VAL A 312 -6.34 2.75 -14.61
N PRO A 313 -7.34 2.69 -13.70
CA PRO A 313 -8.62 2.05 -13.99
C PRO A 313 -9.31 2.63 -15.22
N GLY A 314 -9.69 1.76 -16.15
CA GLY A 314 -10.37 2.15 -17.40
C GLY A 314 -9.57 3.07 -18.30
N GLY A 315 -8.24 3.18 -18.10
CA GLY A 315 -7.39 4.11 -18.85
C GLY A 315 -7.73 5.58 -18.62
N SER A 316 -8.29 5.93 -17.47
CA SER A 316 -8.72 7.30 -17.16
C SER A 316 -7.62 8.34 -17.38
N THR A 317 -8.02 9.49 -17.92
CA THR A 317 -7.14 10.64 -18.18
C THR A 317 -7.25 11.76 -17.15
N ARG A 318 -8.01 11.56 -16.06
CA ARG A 318 -8.22 12.57 -15.03
C ARG A 318 -7.09 12.59 -13.99
N LYS A 319 -6.73 13.80 -13.56
CA LYS A 319 -5.83 14.02 -12.41
C LYS A 319 -6.53 13.64 -11.12
N GLY A 320 -5.78 13.11 -10.16
CA GLY A 320 -6.30 12.62 -8.88
C GLY A 320 -6.94 11.24 -8.95
N ASP A 321 -7.08 10.63 -10.14
CA ASP A 321 -7.57 9.27 -10.22
C ASP A 321 -6.54 8.29 -9.66
N PRO A 322 -6.98 7.28 -8.88
CA PRO A 322 -6.07 6.40 -8.16
C PRO A 322 -5.39 5.42 -9.10
N VAL A 323 -4.19 5.00 -8.72
CA VAL A 323 -3.48 3.90 -9.37
C VAL A 323 -3.70 2.65 -8.53
N LEU A 324 -4.26 1.60 -9.14
CA LEU A 324 -4.66 0.37 -8.47
C LEU A 324 -3.84 -0.82 -8.95
N GLN A 325 -3.89 -1.94 -8.23
CA GLN A 325 -3.63 -3.24 -8.83
C GLN A 325 -4.92 -3.79 -9.46
N LEU A 326 -4.86 -4.27 -10.70
CA LEU A 326 -5.97 -4.95 -11.37
C LEU A 326 -5.44 -6.20 -12.10
N PRO A 327 -6.30 -7.17 -12.44
CA PRO A 327 -5.91 -8.30 -13.29
C PRO A 327 -5.23 -7.81 -14.57
N CYS A 328 -4.10 -8.42 -14.91
CA CYS A 328 -3.37 -8.04 -16.11
C CYS A 328 -4.18 -8.37 -17.37
N ALA A 329 -4.39 -7.38 -18.24
CA ALA A 329 -5.11 -7.52 -19.50
C ALA A 329 -4.21 -7.08 -20.66
N ALA A 330 -4.13 -7.91 -21.71
CA ALA A 330 -3.16 -7.72 -22.80
C ALA A 330 -3.41 -6.44 -23.59
N ASP A 331 -4.68 -6.09 -23.81
CA ASP A 331 -5.21 -4.97 -24.57
C ASP A 331 -5.48 -3.71 -23.75
N ASP A 332 -5.35 -3.77 -22.42
CA ASP A 332 -5.59 -2.63 -21.54
C ASP A 332 -4.40 -1.65 -21.56
N THR A 333 -4.59 -0.51 -22.23
CA THR A 333 -3.60 0.58 -22.28
C THR A 333 -3.44 1.31 -20.95
N GLY A 334 -4.40 1.21 -20.02
CA GLY A 334 -4.30 1.73 -18.65
C GLY A 334 -3.26 1.01 -17.79
N GLN A 335 -2.73 -0.13 -18.26
CA GLN A 335 -1.69 -0.92 -17.58
C GLN A 335 -0.30 -0.74 -18.21
N ILE A 336 -0.15 0.24 -19.09
CA ILE A 336 1.08 0.47 -19.85
C ILE A 336 1.67 1.83 -19.46
N PHE A 337 2.94 1.82 -19.05
CA PHE A 337 3.65 3.00 -18.58
C PHE A 337 4.95 3.23 -19.35
N ARG A 338 5.44 4.47 -19.28
CA ARG A 338 6.78 4.87 -19.69
C ARG A 338 7.59 5.27 -18.46
N PHE A 339 8.87 4.94 -18.50
CA PHE A 339 9.84 5.37 -17.51
C PHE A 339 10.59 6.56 -18.10
N ASP A 340 10.23 7.76 -17.70
CA ASP A 340 10.83 8.99 -18.20
C ASP A 340 12.01 9.39 -17.31
N PRO A 341 13.25 9.34 -17.84
CA PRO A 341 14.43 9.64 -17.04
C PRO A 341 14.36 11.06 -16.47
N VAL A 342 14.69 11.17 -15.19
CA VAL A 342 14.87 12.45 -14.50
C VAL A 342 16.19 12.43 -13.75
N ARG A 343 16.69 13.60 -13.39
CA ARG A 343 17.84 13.67 -12.47
C ARG A 343 17.40 13.17 -11.11
N ALA A 344 18.23 12.33 -10.50
CA ALA A 344 18.05 11.97 -9.10
C ALA A 344 18.00 13.25 -8.24
N PRO A 345 17.09 13.34 -7.25
CA PRO A 345 17.08 14.45 -6.31
C PRO A 345 18.46 14.57 -5.64
N THR A 346 19.00 15.78 -5.59
CA THR A 346 20.37 16.04 -5.07
C THR A 346 20.45 15.88 -3.55
N ALA A 347 19.31 15.99 -2.87
CA ALA A 347 19.16 15.68 -1.45
C ALA A 347 17.85 14.92 -1.29
N ILE A 348 17.95 13.69 -0.80
CA ILE A 348 16.80 12.94 -0.29
C ILE A 348 17.03 12.89 1.21
N PRO A 349 16.07 13.33 2.03
CA PRO A 349 16.26 13.26 3.47
C PRO A 349 16.46 11.79 3.86
N THR A 350 17.65 11.47 4.37
CA THR A 350 17.89 10.20 5.03
C THR A 350 17.17 10.27 6.37
N ILE A 351 15.89 9.89 6.39
CA ILE A 351 15.20 9.64 7.66
C ILE A 351 15.73 8.30 8.16
N THR A 352 16.96 8.31 8.70
CA THR A 352 17.44 7.21 9.53
C THR A 352 16.52 7.20 10.73
N GLY A 353 15.70 6.14 10.86
CA GLY A 353 14.84 5.96 12.02
C GLY A 353 15.64 6.15 13.30
N ASN A 354 15.15 7.04 14.16
CA ASN A 354 15.76 7.42 15.43
C ASN A 354 14.80 7.12 16.58
#